data_AF-A0A6I3G6M2-F1
#
_entry.id   AF-A0A6I3G6M2-F1
#
_cell.length_a   1.000
_cell.length_b   1.000
_cell.length_c   1.000
_cell.angle_alpha   90.00
_cell.angle_beta   90.00
_cell.angle_gamma   90.00
#
_symmetry.space_group_name_H-M   'P 1'
#
loop_
_entity.id
_entity.type
_entity.pdbx_description
1 polymer ?
#
loop_
_entity_poly.entity_id
_entity_poly.type
_entity_poly.pdbx_seq_one_letter_code
_entity_poly.pdbx_strand_id
1 'polypeptide(L)'
;MKIGVLALQGDFREHLLAAKESGHAGLTVRRRDELAEVDALILPGGESTTIAQLAQTFGLFSEIKKRIAEGMPVYGSCAGMILLADHIVDGAVGQET
;
A
#
# COMPACT_ATOMS: atom_id res chain seq x y z
N MET A 1 5.29 -15.57 6.26
CA MET A 1 4.93 -14.18 6.58
C MET A 1 3.49 -13.93 6.15
N LYS A 2 2.84 -12.98 6.79
CA LYS A 2 1.58 -12.36 6.36
C LYS A 2 1.92 -11.14 5.52
N ILE A 3 1.65 -11.20 4.23
CA ILE A 3 1.86 -10.08 3.29
C ILE A 3 0.53 -9.38 3.09
N GLY A 4 0.46 -8.12 3.51
CA GLY A 4 -0.67 -7.25 3.23
C GLY A 4 -0.62 -6.74 1.80
N VAL A 5 -1.78 -6.60 1.15
CA VAL A 5 -1.94 -5.87 -0.11
C VAL A 5 -2.97 -4.77 0.12
N LEU A 6 -2.60 -3.51 -0.08
CA LEU A 6 -3.52 -2.39 0.07
C LEU A 6 -4.66 -2.53 -0.96
N ALA A 7 -5.88 -2.79 -0.48
CA ALA A 7 -7.01 -3.20 -1.31
C ALA A 7 -8.13 -2.13 -1.31
N LEU A 8 -7.73 -0.86 -1.37
CA LEU A 8 -8.63 0.29 -1.48
C LEU A 8 -9.03 0.56 -2.94
N GLN A 9 -8.09 0.43 -3.86
CA GLN A 9 -8.27 0.54 -5.31
C GLN A 9 -7.10 -0.17 -6.00
N GLY A 10 -7.32 -0.68 -7.22
CA GLY A 10 -6.25 -1.20 -8.07
C GLY A 10 -6.20 -2.72 -8.19
N ASP A 11 -5.13 -3.21 -8.81
CA ASP A 11 -4.94 -4.61 -9.21
C ASP A 11 -4.42 -5.48 -8.04
N PHE A 12 -5.12 -5.44 -6.90
CA PHE A 12 -4.69 -6.14 -5.68
C PHE A 12 -4.85 -7.67 -5.77
N ARG A 13 -5.70 -8.19 -6.66
CA ARG A 13 -5.97 -9.64 -6.77
C ARG A 13 -4.75 -10.40 -7.26
N GLU A 14 -4.04 -9.83 -8.21
CA GLU A 14 -2.83 -10.37 -8.82
C GLU A 14 -1.69 -10.42 -7.80
N HIS A 15 -1.56 -9.38 -6.97
CA HIS A 15 -0.59 -9.35 -5.88
C HIS A 15 -0.89 -10.34 -4.76
N LEU A 16 -2.17 -10.55 -4.42
CA LEU A 16 -2.56 -11.59 -3.45
C LEU A 16 -2.20 -12.99 -3.96
N LEU A 17 -2.40 -13.24 -5.26
CA LEU A 17 -2.02 -14.50 -5.90
C LEU A 17 -0.50 -14.67 -5.87
N ALA A 18 0.27 -13.65 -6.26
CA ALA A 18 1.73 -13.69 -6.26
C ALA A 18 2.32 -13.95 -4.86
N ALA A 19 1.74 -13.33 -3.82
CA ALA A 19 2.13 -13.59 -2.44
C ALA A 19 1.89 -15.06 -2.04
N LYS A 20 0.74 -15.62 -2.45
CA LYS A 20 0.40 -17.03 -2.21
C LYS A 20 1.33 -17.98 -2.96
N GLU A 21 1.60 -17.72 -4.24
CA GLU A 21 2.51 -18.51 -5.07
C GLU A 21 3.95 -18.47 -4.56
N SER A 22 4.33 -17.39 -3.89
CA SER A 22 5.62 -17.25 -3.19
C SER A 22 5.67 -17.95 -1.82
N GLY A 23 4.62 -18.70 -1.43
CA GLY A 23 4.58 -19.45 -0.17
C GLY A 23 4.24 -18.60 1.06
N HIS A 24 3.55 -17.47 0.89
CA HIS A 24 3.15 -16.57 1.97
C HIS A 24 1.64 -16.37 2.04
N ALA A 25 1.12 -15.95 3.20
CA ALA A 25 -0.29 -15.63 3.33
C ALA A 25 -0.54 -14.22 2.77
N GLY A 26 -1.29 -14.10 1.67
CA GLY A 26 -1.74 -12.82 1.13
C GLY A 26 -3.03 -12.35 1.82
N LEU A 27 -2.99 -11.19 2.47
CA LEU A 27 -4.13 -10.59 3.16
C LEU A 27 -4.47 -9.23 2.54
N THR A 28 -5.75 -8.93 2.40
CA THR A 28 -6.17 -7.58 2.00
C THR A 28 -6.03 -6.62 3.17
N VAL A 29 -5.55 -5.41 2.90
CA VAL A 29 -5.49 -4.31 3.86
C VAL A 29 -6.40 -3.18 3.39
N ARG A 30 -7.45 -2.90 4.16
CA ARG A 30 -8.43 -1.83 3.98
C ARG A 30 -8.65 -1.03 5.26
N ARG A 31 -8.18 -1.55 6.40
CA ARG A 31 -8.34 -0.95 7.74
C ARG A 31 -7.04 -1.01 8.53
N ARG A 32 -6.92 -0.16 9.55
CA ARG A 32 -5.71 -0.06 10.39
C ARG A 32 -5.41 -1.36 11.14
N ASP A 33 -6.44 -2.01 11.67
CA ASP A 33 -6.26 -3.28 12.39
C ASP A 33 -5.74 -4.38 11.47
N GLU A 34 -6.15 -4.40 10.19
CA GLU A 34 -5.62 -5.33 9.19
C GLU A 34 -4.16 -5.02 8.85
N LEU A 35 -3.77 -3.74 8.80
CA LEU A 35 -2.38 -3.32 8.61
C LEU A 35 -1.48 -3.73 9.80
N ALA A 36 -2.03 -3.70 11.02
CA ALA A 36 -1.28 -4.09 12.22
C ALA A 36 -0.92 -5.59 12.24
N GLU A 37 -1.68 -6.42 11.52
CA GLU A 37 -1.51 -7.88 11.51
C GLU A 37 -0.50 -8.39 10.47
N VAL A 38 -0.01 -7.55 9.55
CA VAL A 38 0.87 -7.98 8.45
C VAL A 38 2.34 -7.71 8.74
N ASP A 39 3.22 -8.56 8.21
CA ASP A 39 4.68 -8.46 8.37
C ASP A 39 5.31 -7.54 7.30
N ALA A 40 4.68 -7.46 6.12
CA ALA A 40 5.11 -6.65 4.99
C ALA A 40 3.88 -6.15 4.21
N LEU A 41 4.04 -5.08 3.41
CA LEU A 41 2.94 -4.48 2.65
C LEU A 41 3.28 -4.35 1.16
N ILE A 42 2.30 -4.64 0.31
CA ILE A 42 2.32 -4.33 -1.11
C ILE A 42 1.35 -3.17 -1.37
N LEU A 43 1.85 -2.14 -2.05
CA LEU A 43 1.05 -1.07 -2.63
C LEU A 43 0.87 -1.38 -4.12
N PRO A 44 -0.34 -1.79 -4.57
CA PRO A 44 -0.56 -2.25 -5.93
C PRO A 44 -0.56 -1.10 -6.95
N GLY A 45 -0.59 -1.46 -8.23
CA GLY A 45 -0.88 -0.52 -9.32
C GLY A 45 -2.33 -0.06 -9.30
N GLY A 46 -2.63 1.02 -10.01
CA GLY A 46 -3.94 1.67 -10.02
C GLY A 46 -3.80 3.14 -10.38
N GLU A 47 -4.63 3.98 -9.79
CA GLU A 47 -4.54 5.44 -9.93
C GLU A 47 -4.06 6.02 -8.60
N SER A 48 -2.85 6.59 -8.58
CA SER A 48 -2.17 6.99 -7.33
C SER A 48 -2.92 8.05 -6.55
N THR A 49 -3.59 8.99 -7.24
CA THR A 49 -4.34 10.07 -6.59
C THR A 49 -5.50 9.50 -5.77
N THR A 50 -6.26 8.59 -6.38
CA THR A 50 -7.40 7.91 -5.77
C THR A 50 -6.94 7.04 -4.60
N ILE A 51 -5.85 6.28 -4.77
CA ILE A 51 -5.32 5.44 -3.68
C ILE A 51 -4.87 6.32 -2.50
N ALA A 52 -4.15 7.43 -2.75
CA ALA A 52 -3.72 8.36 -1.71
C ALA A 52 -4.92 8.97 -0.96
N GLN A 53 -5.91 9.48 -1.69
CA GLN A 53 -7.12 10.06 -1.11
C GLN A 53 -7.91 9.06 -0.25
N LEU A 54 -8.07 7.82 -0.73
CA LEU A 54 -8.73 6.77 0.04
C LEU A 54 -7.92 6.40 1.28
N ALA A 55 -6.59 6.23 1.14
CA ALA A 55 -5.72 5.92 2.27
C ALA A 55 -5.75 7.02 3.34
N GLN A 56 -5.81 8.29 2.96
CA GLN A 56 -6.01 9.40 3.89
C GLN A 56 -7.39 9.35 4.54
N THR A 57 -8.45 9.14 3.75
CA THR A 57 -9.84 9.08 4.24
C THR A 57 -10.04 7.98 5.28
N PHE A 58 -9.40 6.82 5.11
CA PHE A 58 -9.47 5.71 6.07
C PHE A 58 -8.43 5.81 7.20
N GLY A 59 -7.60 6.85 7.22
CA GLY A 59 -6.53 7.04 8.20
C GLY A 59 -5.44 5.96 8.12
N LEU A 60 -5.24 5.40 6.92
CA LEU A 60 -4.19 4.42 6.63
C LEU A 60 -2.89 5.09 6.20
N PHE A 61 -2.95 6.25 5.53
CA PHE A 61 -1.77 6.90 4.95
C PHE A 61 -0.67 7.18 5.98
N SER A 62 -1.02 7.82 7.10
CA SER A 62 -0.09 8.09 8.20
C SER A 62 0.41 6.83 8.89
N GLU A 63 -0.43 5.80 9.03
CA GLU A 63 -0.03 4.54 9.67
C GLU A 63 0.92 3.73 8.78
N ILE A 64 0.71 3.73 7.46
CA ILE A 64 1.63 3.11 6.48
C ILE A 64 2.99 3.80 6.57
N LYS A 65 3.03 5.14 6.55
CA LYS A 65 4.28 5.90 6.71
C LYS A 65 5.01 5.57 8.00
N LYS A 66 4.29 5.53 9.12
CA LYS A 66 4.85 5.16 10.42
C LYS A 66 5.44 3.75 10.40
N ARG A 67 4.71 2.77 9.88
CA ARG A 67 5.16 1.38 9.77
C ARG A 67 6.39 1.23 8.88
N ILE A 68 6.47 1.98 7.77
CA ILE A 68 7.67 2.04 6.92
C ILE A 68 8.86 2.57 7.73
N ALA A 69 8.68 3.67 8.47
CA ALA A 69 9.73 4.24 9.31
C ALA A 69 10.18 3.30 10.44
N GLU A 70 9.29 2.44 10.94
CA GLU A 70 9.58 1.38 11.91
C GLU A 70 10.27 0.14 11.28
N GLY A 71 10.48 0.13 9.97
CA GLY A 71 11.23 -0.91 9.26
C GLY A 71 10.37 -1.98 8.59
N MET A 72 9.06 -1.78 8.46
CA MET A 72 8.19 -2.69 7.70
C MET A 72 8.63 -2.71 6.22
N PRO A 73 8.92 -3.89 5.63
CA PRO A 73 9.21 -3.99 4.20
C PRO A 73 7.96 -3.62 3.38
N VAL A 74 8.14 -2.73 2.40
CA VAL A 74 7.06 -2.31 1.49
C VAL A 74 7.49 -2.41 0.04
N TYR A 75 6.62 -3.00 -0.78
CA TYR A 75 6.81 -3.10 -2.23
C TYR A 75 5.73 -2.29 -2.95
N GLY A 76 6.12 -1.25 -3.68
CA GLY A 76 5.23 -0.44 -4.50
C GLY A 76 5.35 -0.79 -5.98
N SER A 77 4.27 -1.23 -6.61
CA SER A 77 4.23 -1.49 -8.06
C SER A 77 3.46 -0.39 -8.80
N CYS A 78 4.02 0.18 -9.87
CA CYS A 78 3.35 1.22 -10.68
C CYS A 78 2.86 2.39 -9.82
N ALA A 79 1.54 2.61 -9.68
CA ALA A 79 1.00 3.65 -8.78
C ALA A 79 1.47 3.52 -7.33
N GLY A 80 1.66 2.29 -6.83
CA GLY A 80 2.24 2.06 -5.52
C GLY A 80 3.68 2.57 -5.38
N MET A 81 4.45 2.62 -6.47
CA MET A 81 5.78 3.24 -6.48
C MET A 81 5.70 4.76 -6.33
N ILE A 82 4.70 5.39 -6.95
CA ILE A 82 4.43 6.83 -6.79
C ILE A 82 4.10 7.15 -5.33
N LEU A 83 3.33 6.29 -4.64
CA LEU A 83 3.02 6.46 -3.22
C LEU A 83 4.22 6.30 -2.27
N LEU A 84 5.31 5.68 -2.73
CA LEU A 84 6.54 5.52 -1.96
C LEU A 84 7.58 6.61 -2.27
N ALA A 85 7.34 7.45 -3.27
CA ALA A 85 8.28 8.47 -3.67
C ALA A 85 8.31 9.61 -2.65
N ASP A 86 9.51 10.12 -2.36
CA ASP A 86 9.72 11.34 -1.57
C ASP A 86 9.46 12.62 -2.39
N HIS A 87 9.50 12.49 -3.72
CA HIS A 87 9.23 13.56 -4.66
C HIS A 87 8.38 13.07 -5.84
N ILE A 88 7.34 13.83 -6.19
CA ILE A 88 6.45 13.55 -7.33
C ILE A 88 6.44 14.78 -8.26
N VAL A 89 6.72 14.54 -9.54
CA VAL A 89 6.59 15.55 -10.61
C VAL A 89 5.17 15.47 -11.18
N ASP A 90 4.54 16.62 -11.42
CA ASP A 90 3.17 16.73 -11.98
C ASP A 90 2.11 15.92 -11.21
N GLY A 91 2.28 15.79 -9.88
CA GLY A 91 1.31 15.16 -8.99
C GLY A 91 0.02 15.99 -8.85
N ALA A 92 -1.05 15.35 -8.35
CA ALA A 92 -2.28 16.07 -8.07
C ALA A 92 -2.05 17.20 -7.05
N VAL A 93 -2.81 18.29 -7.17
CA VAL A 93 -2.69 19.44 -6.26
C VAL A 93 -2.88 18.99 -4.81
N GLY A 94 -1.85 19.15 -3.99
CA GLY A 94 -1.86 18.77 -2.57
C GLY A 94 -1.65 17.28 -2.31
N GLN A 95 -1.21 16.49 -3.30
CA GLN A 95 -0.83 15.10 -3.08
C GLN A 95 0.38 15.03 -2.12
N GLU A 96 0.19 14.35 -0.99
CA GLU A 96 1.24 14.14 -0.01
C GLU A 96 2.25 13.09 -0.50
N THR A 97 3.54 13.36 -0.25
CA THR A 97 4.65 12.39 -0.33
C THR A 97 5.02 11.91 1.06
#